data_AF-A0A7V6TU09-F1
#
_entry.id   AF-A0A7V6TU09-F1
#
_cell.length_a   1.000
_cell.length_b   1.000
_cell.length_c   1.000
_cell.angle_alpha   90.00
_cell.angle_beta   90.00
_cell.angle_gamma   90.00
#
_symmetry.space_group_name_H-M   'P 1'
#
loop_
_entity.id
_entity.type
_entity.pdbx_description
1 polymer ?
#
loop_
_entity_poly.entity_id
_entity_poly.type
_entity_poly.pdbx_seq_one_letter_code
_entity_poly.pdbx_strand_id
1 'polypeptide(L)' 'SYLVWYNEKRIKMSLGAMSPMDYRRSKGLVA' A
#
# COMPACT_ATOMS: atom_id res chain seq x y z
N SER A 1 5.19 -7.85 -15.83
CA SER A 1 6.16 -6.89 -15.26
C SER A 1 5.59 -5.49 -14.98
N TYR A 2 4.83 -4.87 -15.89
CA TYR A 2 4.26 -3.53 -15.64
C TYR A 2 3.23 -3.47 -14.49
N LEU A 3 2.32 -4.43 -14.41
CA LEU A 3 1.28 -4.47 -13.37
C LEU A 3 1.85 -4.63 -11.96
N VAL A 4 2.91 -5.43 -11.79
CA VAL A 4 3.58 -5.62 -10.48
C VAL A 4 4.26 -4.32 -10.07
N TRP A 5 5.06 -3.73 -10.96
CA TRP A 5 5.75 -2.46 -10.71
C TRP A 5 4.76 -1.32 -10.42
N TYR A 6 3.67 -1.24 -11.19
CA TYR A 6 2.62 -0.24 -10.99
C TYR A 6 1.96 -0.41 -9.63
N ASN A 7 1.55 -1.64 -9.27
CA ASN A 7 0.93 -1.93 -7.99
C ASN A 7 1.86 -1.64 -6.80
N GLU A 8 3.15 -2.00 -6.89
CA GLU A 8 4.12 -1.75 -5.81
C GLU A 8 4.45 -0.27 -5.62
N LYS A 9 4.59 0.50 -6.71
CA LYS A 9 4.95 1.93 -6.65
C LYS A 9 3.77 2.84 -6.38
N ARG A 10 2.57 2.55 -6.90
CA ARG A 10 1.38 3.39 -6.71
C ARG A 10 0.72 3.23 -5.36
N ILE A 11 0.83 2.06 -4.75
CA ILE A 11 0.26 1.81 -3.42
C ILE A 11 0.67 2.92 -2.46
N LYS A 12 1.95 3.32 -2.41
CA LYS A 12 2.39 4.38 -1.49
C LYS A 12 1.70 5.73 -1.73
N MET A 13 1.43 6.12 -2.98
CA MET A 13 0.76 7.39 -3.28
C MET A 13 -0.72 7.35 -2.91
N SER A 14 -1.42 6.27 -3.24
CA SER A 14 -2.84 6.09 -2.89
C SER A 14 -3.06 5.89 -1.39
N LEU A 15 -2.05 5.41 -0.68
CA LEU A 15 -2.07 5.21 0.77
C LEU A 15 -1.57 6.42 1.57
N GLY A 16 -1.36 7.58 0.94
CA GLY A 16 -0.94 8.81 1.63
C GLY A 16 0.51 8.77 2.13
N ALA A 17 1.43 8.27 1.30
CA ALA A 17 2.83 7.99 1.62
C ALA A 17 3.06 6.91 2.69
N MET A 18 2.01 6.22 3.11
CA MET A 18 2.07 5.15 4.09
C MET A 18 2.56 3.84 3.47
N SER A 19 3.32 3.05 4.23
CA SER A 19 3.66 1.69 3.83
C SER A 19 2.37 0.85 3.73
N PRO A 20 2.23 -0.08 2.77
CA PRO A 20 1.07 -0.97 2.70
C PRO A 20 0.80 -1.74 4.00
N MET A 21 1.82 -2.04 4.80
CA MET A 21 1.64 -2.66 6.13
C MET A 21 0.97 -1.68 7.12
N ASP A 22 1.48 -0.45 7.20
CA ASP A 22 0.94 0.59 8.09
C ASP A 22 -0.48 0.99 7.69
N TYR A 23 -0.78 0.99 6.39
CA TYR A 23 -2.15 1.22 5.92
C TYR A 23 -3.11 0.11 6.33
N ARG A 24 -2.71 -1.17 6.22
CA ARG A 24 -3.56 -2.27 6.66
C ARG A 24 -3.75 -2.26 8.18
N ARG A 25 -2.71 -1.90 8.94
CA ARG A 25 -2.78 -1.72 10.40
C ARG A 25 -3.71 -0.57 10.79
N SER A 26 -3.62 0.59 10.14
CA SER A 26 -4.53 1.73 10.40
C SER A 26 -5.98 1.44 9.99
N LYS A 27 -6.19 0.59 8.99
CA LYS A 27 -7.52 0.10 8.57
C LYS A 27 -8.08 -1.01 9.46
N GLY A 28 -7.32 -1.52 10.44
CA GLY A 28 -7.75 -2.66 11.26
C GLY A 28 -7.92 -3.97 10.47
N LEU A 29 -7.29 -4.07 9.29
CA LEU A 29 -7.34 -5.25 8.42
C LEU A 29 -6.27 -6.30 8.81
N VAL A 30 -5.39 -5.96 9.74
CA VAL A 30 -4.40 -6.87 10.33
C VAL A 30 -4.58 -6.83 11.84
N ALA A 31 -4.84 -7.99 12.43
CA ALA A 31 -4.77 -8.20 13.88
C ALA A 31 -3.31 -8.19 14.35
#